data_AF-A0A338P787-F1
#
_entry.id   AF-A0A338P787-F1
#
_cell.length_a   1.000
_cell.length_b   1.000
_cell.length_c   1.000
_cell.angle_alpha   90.00
_cell.angle_beta   90.00
_cell.angle_gamma   90.00
#
_symmetry.space_group_name_H-M   'P 1'
#
loop_
_entity.id
_entity.type
_entity.pdbx_description
1 polymer ?
#
loop_
_entity_poly.entity_id
_entity_poly.type
_entity_poly.pdbx_seq_one_letter_code
_entity_poly.pdbx_strand_id
1 'polypeptide(L)'
;ERFAEKLTQILQEKYKNHWYPEKPSKGQAYRCIRVNKFQRVDPDVLKACENSCILYSDLGLPKELTLWVDPCEVCCRYGEKNNAFIVASFENEDENKDEISKKVSRALDKVTSDYHSGSSSSDEDTSKEVDVKPSSVAATPSPVYQVNSRCS
;
A
#
# COMPACT_ATOMS: atom_id res chain seq x y z
N GLU A 1 7.53 29.91 -3.29
CA GLU A 1 6.80 29.00 -4.20
C GLU A 1 7.68 28.33 -5.25
N ARG A 2 8.60 29.04 -5.93
CA ARG A 2 9.47 28.48 -7.00
C ARG A 2 10.12 27.11 -6.70
N PHE A 3 10.68 26.91 -5.50
CA PHE A 3 11.35 25.64 -5.17
C PHE A 3 10.42 24.43 -5.18
N ALA A 4 9.23 24.55 -4.58
CA ALA A 4 8.27 23.46 -4.54
C ALA A 4 7.87 23.06 -5.96
N GLU A 5 7.55 24.03 -6.82
CA GLU A 5 7.21 23.79 -8.23
C GLU A 5 8.34 23.07 -8.98
N LYS A 6 9.60 23.51 -8.80
CA LYS A 6 10.75 22.89 -9.46
C LYS A 6 11.01 21.47 -8.97
N LEU A 7 10.91 21.23 -7.66
CA LEU A 7 11.05 19.90 -7.10
C LEU A 7 9.94 18.98 -7.62
N THR A 8 8.68 19.43 -7.62
CA THR A 8 7.55 18.66 -8.15
C THR A 8 7.78 18.27 -9.61
N GLN A 9 8.19 19.19 -10.48
CA GLN A 9 8.47 18.90 -11.89
C GLN A 9 9.57 17.84 -12.06
N ILE A 10 10.67 17.96 -11.29
CA ILE A 10 11.79 17.02 -11.33
C ILE A 10 11.34 15.62 -10.90
N LEU A 11 10.60 15.51 -9.79
CA LEU A 11 10.14 14.23 -9.26
C LEU A 11 9.09 13.58 -10.17
N GLN A 12 8.17 14.35 -10.75
CA GLN A 12 7.19 13.83 -11.72
C GLN A 12 7.88 13.20 -12.93
N GLU A 13 8.86 13.88 -13.52
CA GLU A 13 9.59 13.34 -14.66
C GLU A 13 10.41 12.10 -14.27
N LYS A 14 11.09 12.14 -13.11
CA LYS A 14 11.83 11.00 -12.56
C LYS A 14 10.91 9.78 -12.41
N TYR A 15 9.70 9.96 -11.88
CA TYR A 15 8.81 8.86 -11.50
C TYR A 15 8.00 8.26 -12.66
N LYS A 16 7.94 8.92 -13.82
CA LYS A 16 7.06 8.60 -14.96
C LYS A 16 7.00 7.11 -15.35
N ASN A 17 8.13 6.39 -15.33
CA ASN A 17 8.20 4.96 -15.67
C ASN A 17 8.53 4.05 -14.48
N HIS A 18 8.49 4.63 -13.28
CA HIS A 18 8.84 3.99 -12.02
C HIS A 18 7.72 4.18 -11.01
N TRP A 19 6.46 4.30 -11.43
CA TRP A 19 5.28 4.40 -10.57
C TRP A 19 4.36 3.20 -10.84
N TYR A 20 4.10 2.38 -9.83
CA TYR A 20 3.35 1.13 -9.99
C TYR A 20 2.30 1.01 -8.87
N PRO A 21 1.07 1.52 -9.07
CA PRO A 21 0.00 1.49 -8.06
C PRO A 21 -0.29 0.08 -7.53
N GLU A 22 -0.24 -0.93 -8.38
CA GLU A 22 -0.54 -2.33 -8.02
C GLU A 22 0.60 -2.98 -7.22
N LYS A 23 1.80 -2.39 -7.26
CA LYS A 23 2.96 -2.85 -6.50
C LYS A 23 3.77 -1.64 -5.99
N PRO A 24 3.28 -0.91 -4.96
CA PRO A 24 3.86 0.36 -4.53
C PRO A 24 5.36 0.30 -4.20
N SER A 25 5.82 -0.81 -3.60
CA SER A 25 7.22 -1.02 -3.26
C SER A 25 8.15 -1.20 -4.46
N LYS A 26 7.63 -1.52 -5.65
CA LYS A 26 8.44 -1.62 -6.88
C LYS A 26 8.96 -0.22 -7.24
N GLY A 27 10.27 -0.08 -7.37
CA GLY A 27 10.91 1.20 -7.66
C GLY A 27 11.04 2.16 -6.47
N GLN A 28 10.67 1.76 -5.24
CA GLN A 28 10.75 2.65 -4.07
C GLN A 28 12.14 3.25 -3.86
N ALA A 29 13.20 2.46 -4.04
CA ALA A 29 14.58 2.90 -3.81
C ALA A 29 15.02 3.92 -4.85
N TYR A 30 14.49 3.84 -6.07
CA TYR A 30 14.73 4.81 -7.13
C TYR A 30 14.00 6.12 -6.84
N ARG A 31 12.75 6.06 -6.35
CA ARG A 31 11.95 7.26 -6.04
C ARG A 31 12.40 7.97 -4.76
N CYS A 32 13.00 7.23 -3.83
CA CYS A 32 13.47 7.70 -2.53
C CYS A 32 14.29 9.00 -2.64
N ILE A 33 14.00 9.95 -1.75
CA ILE A 33 14.80 11.15 -1.52
C ILE A 33 15.62 10.89 -0.25
N ARG A 34 16.94 10.96 -0.36
CA ARG A 34 17.82 10.53 0.74
C ARG A 34 18.98 11.48 0.99
N VAL A 35 19.12 11.84 2.26
CA VAL A 35 20.30 12.49 2.82
C VAL A 35 20.82 11.63 3.96
N ASN A 36 22.12 11.33 3.98
CA ASN A 36 22.76 10.65 5.10
C ASN A 36 24.23 11.08 5.28
N LYS A 37 24.98 10.34 6.10
CA LYS A 37 26.39 10.64 6.38
C LYS A 37 27.31 10.58 5.16
N PHE A 38 27.02 9.69 4.21
CA PHE A 38 27.84 9.45 3.03
C PHE A 38 27.35 10.23 1.80
N GLN A 39 26.05 10.52 1.74
CA GLN A 39 25.39 11.30 0.71
C GLN A 39 24.66 12.47 1.38
N ARG A 40 25.38 13.58 1.55
CA ARG A 40 24.86 14.78 2.24
C ARG A 40 23.87 15.60 1.40
N VAL A 41 23.81 15.32 0.11
CA VAL A 41 23.02 16.07 -0.87
C VAL A 41 22.23 15.08 -1.70
N ASP A 42 20.92 15.26 -1.74
CA ASP A 42 20.08 14.57 -2.71
C ASP A 42 20.17 15.32 -4.06
N PRO A 43 20.47 14.63 -5.17
CA PRO A 43 20.71 15.28 -6.46
C PRO A 43 19.47 15.97 -7.04
N ASP A 44 18.27 15.43 -6.81
CA ASP A 44 17.03 16.01 -7.33
C ASP A 44 16.66 17.26 -6.53
N VAL A 45 16.87 17.22 -5.22
CA VAL A 45 16.70 18.39 -4.33
C VAL A 45 17.73 19.48 -4.66
N LEU A 46 19.00 19.12 -4.93
CA LEU A 46 20.02 20.08 -5.37
C LEU A 46 19.63 20.75 -6.69
N LYS A 47 19.18 19.97 -7.67
CA LYS A 47 18.72 20.49 -8.95
C LYS A 47 17.53 21.43 -8.78
N ALA A 48 16.61 21.14 -7.85
CA ALA A 48 15.50 22.03 -7.53
C ALA A 48 15.97 23.35 -6.89
N CYS A 49 16.97 23.29 -6.01
CA CYS A 49 17.64 24.46 -5.42
C CYS A 49 18.27 25.36 -6.49
N GLU A 50 19.09 24.78 -7.38
CA GLU A 50 19.75 25.48 -8.48
C GLU A 50 18.74 26.16 -9.40
N ASN A 51 17.69 25.43 -9.79
CA ASN A 51 16.62 25.95 -10.65
C ASN A 51 15.74 27.03 -9.99
N SER A 52 15.90 27.23 -8.68
CA SER A 52 15.11 28.18 -7.88
C SER A 52 15.97 29.28 -7.26
N CYS A 53 17.28 29.30 -7.52
CA CYS A 53 18.25 30.20 -6.91
C CYS A 53 18.24 30.15 -5.36
N ILE A 54 18.11 28.95 -4.79
CA ILE A 54 18.18 28.71 -3.33
C ILE A 54 19.46 27.94 -3.03
N LEU A 55 20.15 28.28 -1.94
CA LEU A 55 21.28 27.46 -1.47
C LEU A 55 20.74 26.21 -0.79
N TYR A 56 21.32 25.04 -1.08
CA TYR A 56 20.89 23.78 -0.46
C TYR A 56 20.97 23.83 1.08
N SER A 57 21.94 24.56 1.64
CA SER A 57 22.09 24.78 3.08
C SER A 57 20.87 25.46 3.72
N ASP A 58 20.17 26.31 2.97
CA ASP A 58 19.06 27.11 3.47
C ASP A 58 17.78 26.28 3.64
N LEU A 59 17.74 25.08 3.05
CA LEU A 59 16.64 24.13 3.26
C LEU A 59 16.58 23.60 4.70
N GLY A 60 17.67 23.69 5.47
CA GLY A 60 17.72 23.22 6.85
C GLY A 60 17.46 21.71 7.01
N LEU A 61 17.77 20.91 5.97
CA LEU A 61 17.54 19.47 6.02
C LEU A 61 18.38 18.79 7.11
N PRO A 62 17.83 17.78 7.82
CA PRO A 62 18.59 17.06 8.81
C PRO A 62 19.71 16.24 8.17
N LYS A 63 20.75 15.96 8.96
CA LYS A 63 21.94 15.20 8.52
C LYS A 63 21.62 13.79 8.00
N GLU A 64 20.51 13.23 8.44
CA GLU A 64 19.99 11.91 8.06
C GLU A 64 18.48 11.99 7.87
N LEU A 65 18.03 11.91 6.62
CA LEU A 65 16.64 11.95 6.18
C LEU A 65 16.42 10.87 5.11
N THR A 66 15.33 10.15 5.19
CA THR A 66 14.86 9.29 4.10
C THR A 66 13.37 9.52 3.91
N LEU A 67 12.97 9.90 2.69
CA LEU A 67 11.57 10.03 2.30
C LEU A 67 11.26 9.00 1.22
N TRP A 68 10.24 8.18 1.45
CA TRP A 68 9.69 7.25 0.46
C TRP A 68 8.41 7.87 -0.08
N VAL A 69 8.38 8.11 -1.39
CA VAL A 69 7.22 8.64 -2.11
C VAL A 69 6.69 7.52 -2.97
N ASP A 70 5.70 6.81 -2.44
CA ASP A 70 5.14 5.62 -3.05
C ASP A 70 3.67 5.85 -3.40
N PRO A 71 3.08 5.06 -4.31
CA PRO A 71 1.65 5.07 -4.50
C PRO A 71 0.94 4.93 -3.16
N CYS A 72 -0.06 5.80 -2.93
CA CYS A 72 -0.97 5.77 -1.78
C CYS A 72 -0.35 6.15 -0.43
N GLU A 73 0.98 6.26 -0.32
CA GLU A 73 1.64 6.55 0.95
C GLU A 73 2.96 7.31 0.76
N VAL A 74 3.17 8.30 1.61
CA VAL A 74 4.47 8.97 1.76
C VAL A 74 4.96 8.72 3.18
N CYS A 75 6.13 8.10 3.30
CA CYS A 75 6.75 7.76 4.57
C CYS A 75 8.07 8.51 4.76
N CYS A 76 8.39 8.84 6.01
CA CYS A 76 9.63 9.55 6.37
C CYS A 76 10.36 8.82 7.51
N ARG A 77 11.69 8.92 7.51
CA ARG A 77 12.53 8.53 8.64
C ARG A 77 13.62 9.58 8.85
N TYR A 78 13.71 10.10 10.07
CA TYR A 78 14.84 10.91 10.54
C TYR A 78 15.85 10.04 11.25
N GLY A 79 17.12 10.04 10.83
CA GLY A 79 18.15 9.20 11.44
C GLY A 79 18.09 7.73 11.01
N GLU A 80 19.23 7.12 10.69
CA GLU A 80 19.26 5.76 10.12
C GLU A 80 18.83 4.65 11.10
N LYS A 81 18.80 4.95 12.40
CA LYS A 81 18.41 4.00 13.47
C LYS A 81 16.97 4.12 13.95
N ASN A 82 16.24 5.13 13.48
CA ASN A 82 14.88 5.38 13.96
C ASN A 82 13.85 4.64 13.09
N ASN A 83 12.64 4.52 13.62
CA ASN A 83 11.52 3.98 12.87
C ASN A 83 11.02 5.00 11.84
N ALA A 84 10.48 4.50 10.72
CA ALA A 84 9.76 5.33 9.77
C ALA A 84 8.35 5.66 10.29
N PHE A 85 7.77 6.74 9.79
CA PHE A 85 6.41 7.16 10.09
C PHE A 85 5.73 7.69 8.82
N ILE A 86 4.41 7.60 8.78
CA ILE A 86 3.59 8.07 7.65
C ILE A 86 3.49 9.60 7.73
N VAL A 87 3.80 10.26 6.62
CA VAL A 87 3.62 11.70 6.40
C VAL A 87 2.27 11.98 5.74
N ALA A 88 1.89 11.15 4.77
CA ALA A 88 0.61 11.24 4.08
C ALA A 88 0.16 9.84 3.63
N SER A 89 -1.14 9.62 3.65
CA SER A 89 -1.80 8.40 3.17
C SER A 89 -2.99 8.82 2.31
N PHE A 90 -3.22 8.10 1.23
CA PHE A 90 -4.29 8.32 0.27
C PHE A 90 -5.05 7.02 0.07
N GLU A 91 -6.37 7.05 0.16
CA GLU A 91 -7.21 5.88 -0.05
C GLU A 91 -7.22 5.48 -1.53
N ASN A 92 -7.09 4.19 -1.81
CA ASN A 92 -7.31 3.64 -3.15
C ASN A 92 -8.80 3.48 -3.39
N GLU A 93 -9.42 4.40 -4.12
CA GLU A 93 -10.82 4.26 -4.53
C GLU A 93 -11.04 3.00 -5.42
N ASP A 94 -9.99 2.50 -6.07
CA ASP A 94 -10.03 1.36 -6.99
C ASP A 94 -10.18 -0.02 -6.31
N GLU A 95 -9.79 -0.18 -5.04
CA GLU A 95 -9.95 -1.46 -4.32
C GLU A 95 -11.43 -1.85 -4.18
N ASN A 96 -12.32 -0.85 -4.14
CA ASN A 96 -13.77 -1.07 -4.06
C ASN A 96 -14.33 -1.69 -5.35
N LYS A 97 -13.76 -1.35 -6.51
CA LYS A 97 -14.27 -1.81 -7.82
C LYS A 97 -14.04 -3.31 -8.04
N ASP A 98 -12.91 -3.83 -7.57
CA ASP A 98 -12.61 -5.26 -7.61
C ASP A 98 -13.46 -6.04 -6.60
N GLU A 99 -13.75 -5.45 -5.44
CA GLU A 99 -14.63 -6.07 -4.45
C GLU A 99 -16.09 -6.14 -4.94
N ILE A 100 -16.58 -5.06 -5.57
CA ILE A 100 -17.90 -4.99 -6.19
C ILE A 100 -18.00 -6.02 -7.32
N SER A 101 -17.02 -6.07 -8.22
CA SER A 101 -17.01 -7.02 -9.34
C SER A 101 -17.07 -8.47 -8.85
N LYS A 102 -16.28 -8.82 -7.81
CA LYS A 102 -16.31 -10.15 -7.18
C LYS A 102 -17.66 -10.46 -6.53
N LYS A 103 -18.31 -9.48 -5.88
CA LYS A 103 -19.64 -9.64 -5.28
C LYS A 103 -20.72 -9.86 -6.34
N VAL A 104 -20.66 -9.13 -7.47
CA VAL A 104 -21.59 -9.28 -8.60
C VAL A 104 -21.46 -10.67 -9.24
N SER A 105 -20.23 -11.13 -9.51
CA SER A 105 -20.00 -12.47 -10.08
C SER A 105 -20.56 -13.56 -9.17
N ARG A 106 -20.30 -13.50 -7.85
CA ARG A 106 -20.84 -14.48 -6.88
C ARG A 106 -22.36 -14.47 -6.83
N ALA A 107 -22.99 -13.30 -6.94
CA ALA A 107 -24.45 -13.20 -6.97
C ALA A 107 -25.03 -13.79 -8.27
N LEU A 108 -24.33 -13.62 -9.40
CA LEU A 108 -24.72 -14.19 -10.70
C LEU A 108 -24.56 -15.73 -10.73
N ASP A 109 -23.48 -16.27 -10.17
CA ASP A 109 -23.28 -17.71 -10.09
C ASP A 109 -24.38 -18.39 -9.24
N LYS A 110 -24.78 -17.72 -8.16
CA LYS A 110 -25.86 -18.21 -7.27
C LYS A 110 -27.25 -18.17 -7.92
N VAL A 111 -27.51 -17.25 -8.84
CA VAL A 111 -28.81 -17.18 -9.52
C VAL A 111 -28.92 -18.16 -10.68
N THR A 112 -27.80 -18.52 -11.29
CA THR A 112 -27.77 -19.44 -12.44
C THR A 112 -27.65 -20.91 -12.01
N SER A 113 -27.09 -21.21 -10.84
CA SER A 113 -26.99 -22.58 -10.30
C SER A 113 -28.35 -23.24 -10.06
N ASP A 114 -29.38 -22.45 -9.75
CA ASP A 114 -30.69 -22.97 -9.39
C ASP A 114 -31.51 -23.42 -10.62
N TYR A 115 -31.01 -23.15 -11.84
CA TYR A 115 -31.70 -23.47 -13.10
C TYR A 115 -31.21 -24.75 -13.81
N HIS A 116 -30.30 -25.53 -13.20
CA HIS A 116 -29.75 -26.75 -13.81
C HIS A 116 -29.97 -28.06 -13.03
N SER A 117 -30.73 -28.04 -11.93
CA SER A 117 -31.13 -29.29 -11.24
C SER A 117 -32.53 -29.73 -11.64
N GLY A 118 -32.69 -30.10 -12.91
CA GLY A 118 -33.98 -30.52 -13.45
C GLY A 118 -33.86 -31.56 -14.56
N SER A 119 -33.18 -32.68 -14.32
CA SER A 119 -33.64 -34.02 -14.75
C SER A 119 -32.67 -35.13 -14.31
N SER A 120 -33.07 -35.97 -13.34
CA SER A 120 -32.74 -37.40 -13.35
C SER A 120 -33.78 -38.16 -12.53
N SER A 121 -34.36 -39.16 -13.18
CA SER A 121 -35.49 -40.01 -12.77
C SER A 121 -35.11 -41.08 -11.72
N SER A 122 -36.07 -41.34 -10.82
CA SER A 122 -36.47 -42.53 -9.99
C SER A 122 -35.70 -43.87 -10.21
N ASP A 123 -35.42 -44.76 -9.24
CA ASP A 123 -36.19 -45.28 -8.09
C ASP A 123 -35.31 -45.88 -6.94
N GLU A 124 -35.97 -46.10 -5.78
CA GLU A 124 -35.67 -46.70 -4.45
C GLU A 124 -34.62 -47.84 -4.30
N ASP A 125 -33.90 -47.89 -3.15
CA ASP A 125 -34.11 -48.88 -2.06
C ASP A 125 -33.10 -48.71 -0.88
N THR A 126 -33.61 -49.08 0.29
CA THR A 126 -33.16 -49.05 1.69
C THR A 126 -31.80 -49.68 2.00
N SER A 127 -31.01 -49.09 2.93
CA SER A 127 -30.18 -49.78 3.95
C SER A 127 -29.44 -48.81 4.91
N LYS A 128 -29.15 -49.30 6.12
CA LYS A 128 -28.88 -48.60 7.39
C LYS A 128 -27.40 -48.23 7.66
N GLU A 129 -27.23 -47.33 8.64
CA GLU A 129 -26.07 -47.15 9.57
C GLU A 129 -24.76 -46.61 8.94
N VAL A 130 -23.89 -45.79 9.56
CA VAL A 130 -23.55 -45.52 10.97
C VAL A 130 -22.82 -44.15 11.09
N ASP A 131 -22.87 -43.62 12.30
CA ASP A 131 -22.17 -42.48 12.94
C ASP A 131 -20.72 -42.18 12.51
N VAL A 132 -20.38 -40.90 12.26
CA VAL A 132 -19.07 -40.30 12.63
C VAL A 132 -19.23 -38.82 13.03
N LYS A 133 -18.80 -38.54 14.27
CA LYS A 133 -18.60 -37.25 14.98
C LYS A 133 -18.01 -36.07 14.17
N PRO A 134 -18.22 -34.81 14.65
CA PRO A 134 -17.63 -33.60 14.10
C PRO A 134 -16.21 -33.38 14.65
N SER A 135 -15.28 -32.91 13.81
CA SER A 135 -14.01 -32.36 14.27
C SER A 135 -14.05 -30.83 14.28
N SER A 136 -13.41 -30.29 15.29
CA SER A 136 -13.59 -28.98 15.89
C SER A 136 -12.30 -28.15 15.77
N VAL A 137 -12.44 -26.82 15.65
CA VAL A 137 -11.48 -25.72 15.97
C VAL A 137 -10.07 -25.77 15.32
N ALA A 138 -9.42 -24.67 14.92
CA ALA A 138 -9.31 -23.39 15.60
C ALA A 138 -9.00 -22.24 14.63
N ALA A 139 -9.69 -21.12 14.84
CA ALA A 139 -9.24 -19.80 14.44
C ALA A 139 -8.18 -19.32 15.43
N THR A 140 -7.09 -18.75 14.94
CA THR A 140 -6.14 -17.97 15.74
C THR A 140 -6.25 -16.50 15.34
N PRO A 141 -6.57 -15.58 16.27
CA PRO A 141 -6.37 -14.15 16.06
C PRO A 141 -5.20 -13.66 16.91
N SER A 142 -4.41 -12.70 16.42
CA SER A 142 -3.52 -11.86 17.24
C SER A 142 -2.91 -10.71 16.40
N PRO A 143 -2.57 -9.55 17.00
CA PRO A 143 -3.40 -8.75 17.89
C PRO A 143 -3.45 -7.27 17.45
N VAL A 144 -4.56 -6.62 17.76
CA VAL A 144 -4.71 -5.15 17.76
C VAL A 144 -3.90 -4.59 18.93
N TYR A 145 -2.97 -3.67 18.68
CA TYR A 145 -2.37 -2.88 19.76
C TYR A 145 -2.95 -1.47 19.79
N GLN A 146 -3.64 -1.18 20.89
CA GLN A 146 -4.09 0.14 21.30
C GLN A 146 -2.89 1.06 21.55
N VAL A 147 -2.98 2.26 20.99
CA VAL A 147 -2.10 3.39 21.26
C VAL A 147 -2.44 3.95 22.64
N ASN A 148 -1.51 3.86 23.58
CA ASN A 148 -1.53 4.71 24.77
C ASN A 148 -0.69 5.96 24.51
N SER A 149 -1.39 7.06 24.24
CA SER A 149 -0.86 8.41 24.27
C SER A 149 -0.43 8.79 25.69
N ARG A 150 0.84 9.15 25.88
CA ARG A 150 1.25 10.08 26.95
C ARG A 150 2.24 11.10 26.40
N CYS A 151 1.75 12.33 26.31
CA CYS A 151 2.55 13.53 26.17
C CYS A 151 3.43 13.74 27.42
N SER A 152 4.62 14.28 27.19
CA SER A 152 5.23 15.34 28.01
C SER A 152 6.10 16.17 27.10
#